data_AF-A0A1A3GWT4-F1
#
_entry.id   AF-A0A1A3GWT4-F1
#
_cell.length_a   1.000
_cell.length_b   1.000
_cell.length_c   1.000
_cell.angle_alpha   90.00
_cell.angle_beta   90.00
_cell.angle_gamma   90.00
#
_symmetry.space_group_name_H-M   'P 1'
#
loop_
_entity.id
_entity.type
_entity.pdbx_description
1 polymer ?
#
loop_
_entity_poly.entity_id
_entity_poly.type
_entity_poly.pdbx_seq_one_letter_code
_entity_poly.pdbx_strand_id
1 'polypeptide(L)'
;MATFRDSLNESVKAYLVKKGVDDIRDIDSVEEETHYGGGCETCSWEETVVTVRYIDTDGALKYETIWSTFGELIKELVAGWPE
;
A
#
# COMPACT_ATOMS: atom_id res chain seq x y z
N MET A 1 -19.00 -15.76 3.27
CA MET A 1 -18.24 -15.46 2.05
C MET A 1 -17.48 -14.19 2.30
N ALA A 2 -16.14 -14.24 2.30
CA ALA A 2 -15.33 -13.02 2.32
C ALA A 2 -15.53 -12.28 0.99
N THR A 3 -15.64 -10.96 1.03
CA THR A 3 -15.71 -10.16 -0.20
C THR A 3 -14.31 -10.03 -0.80
N PHE A 4 -14.23 -9.66 -2.09
CA PHE A 4 -12.95 -9.32 -2.72
C PHE A 4 -12.19 -8.24 -1.92
N ARG A 5 -12.93 -7.27 -1.38
CA ARG A 5 -12.37 -6.20 -0.54
C ARG A 5 -11.73 -6.76 0.73
N ASP A 6 -12.40 -7.68 1.42
CA ASP A 6 -11.86 -8.28 2.65
C ASP A 6 -10.56 -9.04 2.35
N SER A 7 -10.54 -9.83 1.28
CA SER A 7 -9.33 -10.58 0.91
C SER A 7 -8.19 -9.68 0.44
N LEU A 8 -8.48 -8.60 -0.29
CA LEU A 8 -7.47 -7.62 -0.68
C LEU A 8 -6.88 -6.93 0.56
N ASN A 9 -7.73 -6.51 1.49
CA ASN A 9 -7.30 -5.85 2.72
C ASN A 9 -6.39 -6.75 3.58
N GLU A 10 -6.75 -8.03 3.73
CA GLU A 10 -5.92 -9.01 4.44
C GLU A 10 -4.56 -9.22 3.76
N SER A 11 -4.54 -9.35 2.43
CA SER A 11 -3.29 -9.49 1.66
C SER A 11 -2.40 -8.25 1.78
N VAL A 12 -2.97 -7.05 1.69
CA VAL A 12 -2.23 -5.78 1.86
C VAL A 12 -1.69 -5.67 3.29
N LYS A 13 -2.48 -6.04 4.30
CA LYS A 13 -2.04 -6.07 5.69
C LYS A 13 -0.86 -7.01 5.90
N ALA A 14 -0.93 -8.24 5.36
CA ALA A 14 0.18 -9.19 5.41
C ALA A 14 1.43 -8.68 4.71
N TYR A 15 1.27 -7.98 3.59
CA TYR A 15 2.37 -7.32 2.89
C TYR A 15 3.06 -6.25 3.74
N LEU A 16 2.28 -5.35 4.34
CA LEU A 16 2.81 -4.28 5.18
C LEU A 16 3.50 -4.82 6.45
N VAL A 17 2.96 -5.87 7.06
CA VAL A 17 3.63 -6.57 8.18
C VAL A 17 4.99 -7.13 7.75
N LYS A 18 5.10 -7.72 6.55
CA LYS A 18 6.38 -8.18 6.00
C LYS A 18 7.37 -7.04 5.76
N LYS A 19 6.88 -5.82 5.53
CA LYS A 19 7.69 -4.59 5.40
C LYS A 19 8.05 -3.95 6.74
N GLY A 20 7.51 -4.46 7.86
CA GLY A 20 7.83 -4.00 9.21
C GLY A 20 6.75 -3.12 9.85
N VAL A 21 5.55 -3.04 9.27
CA VAL A 21 4.42 -2.28 9.82
C VAL A 21 3.49 -3.26 10.53
N ASP A 22 3.62 -3.37 11.85
CA ASP A 22 2.95 -4.39 12.68
C ASP A 22 1.76 -3.85 13.48
N ASP A 23 1.51 -2.55 13.45
CA ASP A 23 0.48 -1.85 14.21
C ASP A 23 -0.83 -1.64 13.43
N ILE A 24 -1.13 -2.45 12.42
CA ILE A 24 -2.30 -2.25 11.54
C ILE A 24 -3.56 -2.87 12.14
N ARG A 25 -4.59 -2.06 12.38
CA ARG A 25 -5.93 -2.54 12.68
C ARG A 25 -6.70 -2.83 11.40
N ASP A 26 -6.95 -1.80 10.59
CA ASP A 26 -7.80 -1.84 9.39
C ASP A 26 -7.15 -1.10 8.22
N ILE A 27 -7.34 -1.61 6.99
CA ILE A 27 -7.01 -0.89 5.76
C ILE A 27 -8.19 0.00 5.36
N ASP A 28 -7.95 1.29 5.25
CA ASP A 28 -8.96 2.28 4.88
C ASP A 28 -9.00 2.49 3.35
N SER A 29 -7.85 2.76 2.73
CA SER A 29 -7.72 2.86 1.27
C SER A 29 -6.35 2.42 0.74
N VAL A 30 -6.32 2.07 -0.55
CA VAL A 30 -5.11 1.72 -1.31
C VAL A 30 -5.24 2.44 -2.65
N GLU A 31 -4.39 3.42 -2.89
CA GLU A 31 -4.52 4.34 -4.03
C GLU A 31 -3.20 4.46 -4.77
N GLU A 32 -3.24 4.47 -6.11
CA GLU A 32 -2.09 4.78 -6.94
C GLU A 32 -2.04 6.30 -7.16
N GLU A 33 -0.91 6.90 -6.85
CA GLU A 33 -0.72 8.35 -6.90
C GLU A 33 0.60 8.68 -7.60
N THR A 34 0.66 9.86 -8.20
CA THR A 34 1.92 10.41 -8.71
C THR A 34 2.63 11.14 -7.58
N HIS A 35 3.75 10.59 -7.13
CA HIS A 35 4.62 11.22 -6.15
C HIS A 35 5.68 12.08 -6.84
N TYR A 36 5.82 13.31 -6.37
CA TYR A 36 6.88 14.20 -6.83
C TYR A 36 8.16 13.88 -6.05
N GLY A 37 9.07 13.10 -6.65
CA GLY A 37 10.31 12.63 -6.00
C GLY A 37 11.41 13.68 -5.88
N GLY A 38 11.17 14.90 -6.38
CA GLY A 38 12.11 16.01 -6.36
C GLY A 38 12.45 16.53 -7.75
N GLY A 39 13.34 17.52 -7.78
CA GLY A 39 13.82 18.10 -9.03
C GLY A 39 14.98 19.06 -8.82
N CYS A 40 15.74 19.29 -9.89
CA CYS A 40 16.65 20.43 -10.00
C CYS A 40 15.97 21.57 -10.78
N GLU A 41 16.61 22.73 -10.92
CA GLU A 41 16.05 23.89 -11.62
C GLU A 41 15.56 23.61 -13.05
N THR A 42 15.98 22.49 -13.68
CA THR A 42 15.61 22.12 -15.06
C THR A 42 14.96 20.74 -15.22
N CYS A 43 14.79 19.97 -14.14
CA CYS A 43 14.22 18.61 -14.23
C CYS A 43 13.35 18.31 -13.01
N SER A 44 12.16 17.76 -13.24
CA SER A 44 11.35 17.08 -12.24
C SER A 44 11.31 15.59 -12.56
N TRP A 45 11.31 14.75 -11.53
CA TRP A 45 10.98 13.34 -11.67
C TRP A 45 9.72 13.05 -10.88
N GLU A 46 8.71 12.59 -11.61
CA GLU A 46 7.46 12.09 -11.09
C GLU A 46 7.55 10.57 -11.11
N GLU A 47 7.18 9.95 -10.00
CA GLU A 47 7.15 8.50 -9.86
C GLU A 47 5.75 8.07 -9.47
N THR A 48 5.25 7.01 -10.10
CA THR A 48 3.98 6.40 -9.70
C THR A 48 4.23 5.52 -8.48
N VAL A 49 3.51 5.79 -7.40
CA VAL A 49 3.59 5.06 -6.13
C VAL A 49 2.20 4.58 -5.71
N VAL A 50 2.15 3.65 -4.76
CA VAL A 50 0.91 3.28 -4.08
C VAL A 50 0.96 3.82 -2.66
N THR A 51 -0.06 4.60 -2.28
CA THR A 51 -0.28 5.05 -0.92
C THR A 51 -1.32 4.14 -0.26
N VAL A 52 -0.96 3.51 0.86
CA VAL A 52 -1.89 2.74 1.69
C VAL A 52 -2.25 3.58 2.91
N ARG A 53 -3.55 3.89 3.05
CA ARG A 53 -4.10 4.53 4.25
C ARG A 53 -4.65 3.46 5.17
N TYR A 54 -4.19 3.44 6.42
CA TYR A 54 -4.60 2.44 7.40
C TYR A 54 -4.89 3.08 8.75
N ILE A 55 -5.67 2.38 9.56
CA ILE A 55 -5.94 2.75 10.95
C ILE A 55 -5.07 1.86 11.83
N ASP A 56 -4.28 2.46 12.71
CA ASP A 56 -3.42 1.73 13.63
C ASP A 56 -4.21 1.12 14.81
N THR A 57 -3.52 0.35 15.66
CA THR A 57 -4.13 -0.27 16.84
C THR A 57 -4.66 0.74 17.86
N ASP A 58 -4.11 1.95 17.88
CA ASP A 58 -4.55 3.05 18.75
C ASP A 58 -5.74 3.83 18.15
N GLY A 59 -6.13 3.51 16.90
CA GLY A 59 -7.22 4.14 16.18
C GLY A 59 -6.83 5.40 15.43
N ALA A 60 -5.54 5.72 15.31
CA ALA A 60 -5.06 6.84 14.52
C ALA A 60 -4.88 6.44 13.05
N LEU A 61 -5.10 7.41 12.16
CA LEU A 61 -4.96 7.22 10.73
C LEU A 61 -3.50 7.47 10.31
N LYS A 62 -2.94 6.52 9.55
CA LYS A 62 -1.54 6.45 9.13
C LYS A 62 -1.46 6.19 7.62
N TYR A 63 -0.28 6.40 7.07
CA TYR A 63 0.00 6.26 5.64
C TYR A 63 1.31 5.51 5.45
N GLU A 64 1.31 4.57 4.52
CA GLU A 64 2.52 3.91 4.03
C GLU A 64 2.64 4.09 2.52
N THR A 65 3.83 4.45 2.07
CA THR A 65 4.14 4.61 0.65
C THR A 65 4.90 3.39 0.14
N ILE A 66 4.31 2.71 -0.83
CA ILE A 66 4.94 1.62 -1.56
C ILE A 66 5.45 2.20 -2.88
N TRP A 67 6.78 2.24 -3.03
CA TRP A 67 7.48 2.79 -4.20
C TRP A 67 7.42 1.85 -5.41
N SER A 68 6.21 1.63 -5.91
CA SER A 68 5.89 0.73 -7.02
C SER A 68 4.48 1.04 -7.52
N THR A 69 4.12 0.51 -8.69
CA THR A 69 2.78 0.67 -9.25
C THR A 69 1.77 -0.27 -8.59
N PHE A 70 0.47 0.04 -8.68
CA PHE A 70 -0.60 -0.83 -8.21
C PHE A 70 -0.60 -2.19 -8.91
N GLY A 71 -0.28 -2.21 -10.21
CA GLY A 71 -0.16 -3.45 -10.98
C GLY A 71 0.96 -4.36 -10.46
N GLU A 72 2.07 -3.79 -10.00
CA GLU A 72 3.17 -4.54 -9.39
C GLU A 72 2.80 -5.03 -7.99
N LEU A 73 2.16 -4.18 -7.17
CA LEU A 73 1.63 -4.58 -5.86
C LEU A 73 0.71 -5.79 -5.99
N ILE A 74 -0.27 -5.76 -6.91
CA ILE A 74 -1.18 -6.89 -7.12
C ILE A 74 -0.43 -8.17 -7.49
N LYS A 75 0.63 -8.11 -8.30
CA LYS A 75 1.44 -9.30 -8.62
C LYS A 75 2.12 -9.86 -7.37
N GLU A 76 2.66 -9.01 -6.50
CA GLU A 76 3.29 -9.43 -5.25
C GLU A 76 2.26 -10.05 -4.29
N LEU A 77 1.06 -9.45 -4.18
CA LEU A 77 -0.02 -9.97 -3.34
C LEU A 77 -0.53 -11.33 -3.84
N VAL A 78 -0.72 -11.48 -5.16
CA VAL A 78 -1.22 -12.72 -5.77
C VAL A 78 -0.19 -13.84 -5.69
N ALA A 79 1.10 -13.54 -5.82
CA ALA A 79 2.16 -14.55 -5.69
C ALA A 79 2.22 -15.20 -4.29
N GLY A 80 1.69 -14.52 -3.27
CA GLY A 80 1.58 -15.03 -1.90
C GLY A 80 0.18 -15.50 -1.50
N TRP A 81 -0.81 -15.49 -2.41
CA TRP A 81 -2.18 -15.83 -2.08
C TRP A 81 -2.32 -17.36 -1.89
N PRO A 82 -2.85 -17.86 -0.76
CA PRO A 82 -3.20 -19.28 -0.65
C PRO A 82 -4.21 -19.69 -1.73
N GLU A 83 -4.01 -20.88 -2.32
CA GLU A 83 -4.92 -21.51 -3.30
C GLU A 83 -6.33 -21.73 -2.76
#